data_AF-A0A7S2BCH1-F1
#
_entry.id   AF-A0A7S2BCH1-F1
#
_cell.length_a   1.000
_cell.length_b   1.000
_cell.length_c   1.000
_cell.angle_alpha   90.00
_cell.angle_beta   90.00
_cell.angle_gamma   90.00
#
_symmetry.space_group_name_H-M   'P 1'
#
loop_
_entity.id
_entity.type
_entity.pdbx_description
1 polymer ?
#
loop_
_entity_poly.entity_id
_entity_poly.type
_entity_poly.pdbx_seq_one_letter_code
_entity_poly.pdbx_strand_id
1 'polypeptide(L)'
;FAFAAAWAVGVVALSSYGTSALLIGGRDEDDEVYSSLYDVMEVVAPPTLQLGMLNIIPPLIQRVTSEYECVPFKSQIQAVVLSRYFNFQLANVLITLGVGSFVTSLRMIIKTPTDIAVVCAKAFPMVGSYCINLIVVKTFVELGYEISRFWPAVQYVFARVFTDKRQWTRRALRRSFFSNPVFLHGWYYPSMLSVIILAFIYSIVTPILSIFALLFFVIAEVVYKNQALYVYTTIAHSGGQLWNVAYKRAMTGLIMSHVLLVGYFW
;
A
#
# COMPACT_ATOMS: atom_id res chain seq x y z
N PHE A 1 -11.81 11.50 -7.59
CA PHE A 1 -12.05 11.96 -6.21
C PHE A 1 -13.16 11.13 -5.53
N ALA A 2 -14.35 11.00 -6.11
CA ALA A 2 -15.45 10.17 -5.56
C ALA A 2 -15.06 8.70 -5.25
N PHE A 3 -14.34 8.04 -6.16
CA PHE A 3 -13.84 6.68 -5.93
C PHE A 3 -12.84 6.61 -4.76
N ALA A 4 -11.95 7.59 -4.60
CA ALA A 4 -11.01 7.66 -3.49
C ALA A 4 -11.70 7.97 -2.15
N ALA A 5 -12.81 8.71 -2.17
CA ALA A 5 -13.61 8.97 -0.98
C ALA A 5 -14.39 7.71 -0.54
N ALA A 6 -15.04 7.00 -1.48
CA ALA A 6 -15.68 5.72 -1.21
C ALA A 6 -14.67 4.66 -0.71
N TRP A 7 -13.47 4.68 -1.28
CA TRP A 7 -12.34 3.86 -0.84
C TRP A 7 -11.93 4.13 0.60
N ALA A 8 -11.81 5.41 0.94
CA ALA A 8 -11.43 5.82 2.28
C ALA A 8 -12.47 5.44 3.34
N VAL A 9 -13.76 5.44 3.01
CA VAL A 9 -14.81 4.93 3.91
C VAL A 9 -14.57 3.45 4.25
N GLY A 10 -14.12 2.64 3.27
CA GLY A 10 -13.74 1.25 3.51
C GLY A 10 -12.55 1.10 4.46
N VAL A 11 -11.51 1.93 4.28
CA VAL A 11 -10.33 1.97 5.17
C VAL A 11 -10.72 2.37 6.61
N VAL A 12 -11.61 3.35 6.73
CA VAL A 12 -12.07 3.88 8.02
C VAL A 12 -12.94 2.85 8.74
N ALA A 13 -13.84 2.18 8.02
CA ALA A 13 -14.59 1.06 8.56
C ALA A 13 -13.64 -0.02 9.09
N LEU A 14 -12.61 -0.41 8.33
CA LEU A 14 -11.62 -1.40 8.75
C LEU A 14 -10.80 -0.96 9.98
N SER A 15 -10.41 0.31 10.06
CA SER A 15 -9.72 0.86 11.23
C SER A 15 -10.62 0.89 12.48
N SER A 16 -11.93 1.13 12.29
CA SER A 16 -12.92 1.12 13.37
C SER A 16 -13.27 -0.30 13.81
N TYR A 17 -13.23 -1.29 12.92
CA TYR A 17 -13.48 -2.70 13.25
C TYR A 17 -12.49 -3.21 14.30
N GLY A 18 -11.20 -2.88 14.16
CA GLY A 18 -10.16 -3.19 15.15
C GLY A 18 -10.23 -2.35 16.45
N THR A 19 -11.21 -1.44 16.57
CA THR A 19 -11.52 -0.75 17.84
C THR A 19 -12.81 -1.28 18.46
N SER A 20 -13.74 -1.79 17.63
CA SER A 20 -15.02 -2.34 18.06
C SER A 20 -14.96 -3.80 18.51
N ALA A 21 -14.03 -4.61 17.99
CA ALA A 21 -13.85 -5.98 18.49
C ALA A 21 -13.25 -5.97 19.91
N LEU A 22 -12.34 -5.03 20.20
CA LEU A 22 -11.85 -4.70 21.55
C LEU A 22 -12.96 -4.30 22.55
N LEU A 23 -14.15 -3.88 22.08
CA LEU A 23 -15.28 -3.47 22.93
C LEU A 23 -16.44 -4.48 22.97
N ILE A 24 -16.54 -5.42 22.03
CA ILE A 24 -17.69 -6.34 21.87
C ILE A 24 -17.31 -7.80 22.19
N GLY A 25 -16.03 -8.15 22.17
CA GLY A 25 -15.55 -9.47 22.61
C GLY A 25 -15.54 -9.57 24.13
N GLY A 26 -16.60 -10.16 24.71
CA GLY A 26 -16.56 -10.67 26.07
C GLY A 26 -15.34 -11.57 26.26
N ARG A 27 -14.50 -11.17 27.22
CA ARG A 27 -13.27 -11.84 27.62
C ARG A 27 -13.63 -13.17 28.30
N ASP A 28 -13.70 -14.25 27.52
CA ASP A 28 -13.66 -15.61 28.05
C ASP A 28 -12.19 -15.95 28.32
N GLU A 29 -11.87 -16.13 29.59
CA GLU A 29 -10.54 -15.97 30.20
C GLU A 29 -9.71 -17.27 30.22
N ASP A 30 -10.02 -18.24 29.36
CA ASP A 30 -9.58 -19.63 29.60
C ASP A 30 -8.32 -20.10 28.86
N ASP A 31 -7.64 -19.27 28.07
CA ASP A 31 -6.31 -19.61 27.52
C ASP A 31 -5.53 -18.35 27.06
N GLU A 32 -4.50 -17.96 27.83
CA GLU A 32 -3.64 -16.79 27.53
C GLU A 32 -3.03 -16.82 26.11
N VAL A 33 -2.77 -18.01 25.58
CA VAL A 33 -2.20 -18.20 24.23
C VAL A 33 -3.20 -17.81 23.14
N TYR A 34 -4.48 -18.19 23.26
CA TYR A 34 -5.48 -17.82 22.25
C TYR A 34 -5.77 -16.32 22.29
N SER A 35 -5.85 -15.71 23.48
CA SER A 35 -6.03 -14.25 23.62
C SER A 35 -4.92 -13.47 22.90
N SER A 36 -3.66 -13.85 23.09
CA SER A 36 -2.54 -13.17 22.44
C SER A 36 -2.56 -13.30 20.91
N LEU A 37 -3.01 -14.45 20.38
CA LEU A 37 -3.17 -14.66 18.94
C LEU A 37 -4.28 -13.80 18.35
N TYR A 38 -5.41 -13.65 19.06
CA TYR A 38 -6.51 -12.79 18.63
C TYR A 38 -6.10 -11.31 18.58
N ASP A 39 -5.38 -10.82 19.58
CA ASP A 39 -4.86 -9.44 19.62
C ASP A 39 -3.93 -9.15 18.44
N VAL A 40 -3.03 -10.09 18.11
CA VAL A 40 -2.12 -9.94 16.98
C VAL A 40 -2.89 -9.93 15.65
N MET A 41 -3.89 -10.81 15.50
CA MET A 41 -4.73 -10.85 14.30
C MET A 41 -5.54 -9.57 14.12
N GLU A 42 -6.06 -8.99 15.19
CA GLU A 42 -6.82 -7.73 15.16
C GLU A 42 -5.96 -6.54 14.71
N VAL A 43 -4.69 -6.50 15.13
CA VAL A 43 -3.76 -5.44 14.72
C VAL A 43 -3.29 -5.59 13.27
N VAL A 44 -3.11 -6.83 12.79
CA VAL A 44 -2.55 -7.13 11.46
C VAL A 44 -3.61 -7.20 10.36
N ALA A 45 -4.85 -7.58 10.69
CA ALA A 45 -5.92 -7.73 9.70
C ALA A 45 -6.29 -6.41 8.96
N PRO A 46 -6.45 -5.25 9.63
CA PRO A 46 -6.83 -4.02 8.92
C PRO A 46 -5.76 -3.54 7.92
N PRO A 47 -4.45 -3.50 8.26
CA PRO A 47 -3.42 -3.15 7.29
C PRO A 47 -3.30 -4.13 6.12
N THR A 48 -3.42 -5.45 6.37
CA THR A 48 -3.36 -6.46 5.31
C THR A 48 -4.51 -6.32 4.32
N LEU A 49 -5.74 -6.13 4.82
CA LEU A 49 -6.92 -5.88 3.98
C LEU A 49 -6.77 -4.60 3.17
N GLN A 50 -6.30 -3.52 3.78
CA GLN A 50 -6.05 -2.27 3.07
C GLN A 50 -5.02 -2.42 1.94
N LEU A 51 -3.92 -3.13 2.19
CA LEU A 51 -2.91 -3.41 1.17
C LEU A 51 -3.48 -4.27 0.04
N GLY A 52 -4.24 -5.31 0.38
CA GLY A 52 -4.93 -6.17 -0.58
C GLY A 52 -5.88 -5.37 -1.48
N MET A 53 -6.66 -4.48 -0.89
CA MET A 53 -7.50 -3.54 -1.64
C MET A 53 -6.62 -2.67 -2.56
N LEU A 54 -5.57 -2.01 -2.03
CA LEU A 54 -4.74 -1.08 -2.81
C LEU A 54 -4.09 -1.73 -4.04
N ASN A 55 -3.84 -3.04 -4.01
CA ASN A 55 -3.28 -3.80 -5.12
C ASN A 55 -4.27 -4.09 -6.26
N ILE A 56 -5.58 -3.91 -6.05
CA ILE A 56 -6.62 -4.08 -7.10
C ILE A 56 -6.67 -2.86 -8.03
N ILE A 57 -6.21 -1.69 -7.57
CA ILE A 57 -6.32 -0.44 -8.32
C ILE A 57 -5.37 -0.36 -9.52
N PRO A 58 -4.07 -0.69 -9.41
CA PRO A 58 -3.14 -0.64 -10.53
C PRO A 58 -3.62 -1.37 -11.81
N PRO A 59 -4.15 -2.62 -11.75
CA PRO A 59 -4.65 -3.28 -12.95
C PRO A 59 -5.88 -2.57 -13.54
N LEU A 60 -6.75 -1.98 -12.71
CA LEU A 60 -7.89 -1.21 -13.21
C LEU A 60 -7.43 0.04 -13.97
N ILE A 61 -6.52 0.83 -13.39
CA ILE A 61 -5.97 2.02 -14.05
C ILE A 61 -5.25 1.62 -15.35
N GLN A 62 -4.51 0.52 -15.33
CA GLN A 62 -3.82 0.02 -16.52
C GLN A 62 -4.79 -0.37 -17.64
N ARG A 63 -5.87 -1.09 -17.33
CA ARG A 63 -6.92 -1.43 -18.31
C ARG A 63 -7.59 -0.19 -18.88
N VAL A 64 -7.95 0.78 -18.02
CA VAL A 64 -8.54 2.05 -18.47
C VAL A 64 -7.60 2.77 -19.43
N THR A 65 -6.32 2.86 -19.08
CA THR A 65 -5.32 3.56 -19.90
C THR A 65 -5.04 2.85 -21.22
N SER A 66 -5.08 1.51 -21.25
CA SER A 66 -4.83 0.75 -22.48
C SER A 66 -6.04 0.65 -23.39
N GLU A 67 -7.23 0.40 -22.84
CA GLU A 67 -8.44 0.10 -23.62
C GLU A 67 -9.26 1.34 -23.94
N TYR A 68 -9.35 2.30 -23.01
CA TYR A 68 -10.18 3.50 -23.20
C TYR A 68 -9.39 4.69 -23.72
N GLU A 69 -8.17 4.89 -23.22
CA GLU A 69 -7.30 6.01 -23.65
C GLU A 69 -6.42 5.66 -24.85
N CYS A 70 -6.34 4.37 -25.21
CA CYS A 70 -5.64 3.86 -26.39
C CYS A 70 -4.20 4.42 -26.55
N VAL A 71 -3.49 4.57 -25.43
CA VAL A 71 -2.12 5.11 -25.45
C VAL A 71 -1.21 4.14 -26.24
N PRO A 72 -0.49 4.60 -27.27
CA PRO A 72 0.17 3.71 -28.22
C PRO A 72 1.39 2.99 -27.63
N PHE A 73 2.10 3.63 -26.69
CA PHE A 73 3.36 3.11 -26.16
C PHE A 73 3.19 2.52 -24.76
N LYS A 74 3.65 1.27 -24.57
CA LYS A 74 3.65 0.59 -23.26
C LYS A 74 4.42 1.36 -22.18
N SER A 75 5.54 2.00 -22.55
CA SER A 75 6.31 2.84 -21.62
C SER A 75 5.52 4.05 -21.12
N GLN A 76 4.73 4.67 -21.98
CA GLN A 76 3.85 5.80 -21.62
C GLN A 76 2.68 5.34 -20.76
N ILE A 77 2.07 4.18 -21.08
CA ILE A 77 1.03 3.58 -20.22
C ILE A 77 1.57 3.41 -18.79
N GLN A 78 2.77 2.87 -18.63
CA GLN A 78 3.38 2.68 -17.30
C GLN A 78 3.62 4.01 -16.57
N ALA A 79 4.05 5.08 -17.27
CA ALA A 79 4.23 6.40 -16.68
C ALA A 79 2.91 7.06 -16.25
N VAL A 80 1.83 6.87 -17.01
CA VAL A 80 0.49 7.36 -16.66
C VAL A 80 -0.06 6.60 -15.45
N VAL A 81 0.04 5.27 -15.47
CA VAL A 81 -0.36 4.41 -14.34
C VAL A 81 0.39 4.79 -13.07
N LEU A 82 1.71 4.96 -13.16
CA LEU A 82 2.57 5.45 -12.08
C LEU A 82 2.00 6.74 -11.46
N SER A 83 1.74 7.75 -12.29
CA SER A 83 1.31 9.07 -11.86
C SER A 83 -0.08 9.04 -11.20
N ARG A 84 -1.03 8.31 -11.78
CA ARG A 84 -2.40 8.20 -11.27
C ARG A 84 -2.46 7.38 -9.99
N TYR A 85 -1.75 6.26 -9.95
CA TYR A 85 -1.70 5.40 -8.76
C TYR A 85 -1.00 6.09 -7.61
N PHE A 86 0.09 6.83 -7.87
CA PHE A 86 0.74 7.67 -6.86
C PHE A 86 -0.21 8.73 -6.28
N ASN A 87 -0.93 9.47 -7.13
CA ASN A 87 -1.89 10.48 -6.66
C ASN A 87 -2.99 9.84 -5.82
N PHE A 88 -3.45 8.64 -6.18
CA PHE A 88 -4.42 7.89 -5.40
C PHE A 88 -3.87 7.48 -4.04
N GLN A 89 -2.64 6.96 -4.00
CA GLN A 89 -2.02 6.52 -2.75
C GLN A 89 -1.73 7.68 -1.82
N LEU A 90 -1.31 8.82 -2.36
CA LEU A 90 -1.15 10.07 -1.61
C LEU A 90 -2.49 10.56 -1.05
N ALA A 91 -3.55 10.54 -1.86
CA ALA A 91 -4.90 10.86 -1.36
C ALA A 91 -5.34 9.89 -0.26
N ASN A 92 -5.09 8.59 -0.41
CA ASN A 92 -5.43 7.59 0.60
C ASN A 92 -4.70 7.87 1.92
N VAL A 93 -3.39 8.12 1.89
CA VAL A 93 -2.62 8.48 3.08
C VAL A 93 -3.16 9.76 3.72
N LEU A 94 -3.41 10.81 2.94
CA LEU A 94 -3.98 12.07 3.45
C LEU A 94 -5.36 11.88 4.07
N ILE A 95 -6.20 11.03 3.49
CA ILE A 95 -7.51 10.75 4.06
C ILE A 95 -7.39 9.87 5.31
N THR A 96 -6.48 8.90 5.38
CA THR A 96 -6.22 8.16 6.62
C THR A 96 -5.76 9.08 7.75
N LEU A 97 -4.85 10.02 7.44
CA LEU A 97 -4.42 11.08 8.36
C LEU A 97 -5.59 11.99 8.77
N GLY A 98 -6.39 12.40 7.79
CA GLY A 98 -7.54 13.28 7.98
C GLY A 98 -8.65 12.61 8.78
N VAL A 99 -8.97 11.34 8.55
CA VAL A 99 -10.14 10.68 9.16
C VAL A 99 -9.89 10.26 10.60
N GLY A 100 -8.66 9.90 10.97
CA GLY A 100 -8.28 9.78 12.38
C GLY A 100 -8.58 11.06 13.16
N SER A 101 -8.46 12.21 12.48
CA SER A 101 -8.88 13.51 12.99
C SER A 101 -10.38 13.76 12.83
N PHE A 102 -11.03 13.48 11.69
CA PHE A 102 -12.44 13.82 11.46
C PHE A 102 -13.44 13.03 12.31
N VAL A 103 -13.23 11.74 12.58
CA VAL A 103 -14.17 10.93 13.38
C VAL A 103 -14.12 11.30 14.86
N THR A 104 -12.92 11.56 15.38
CA THR A 104 -12.71 12.03 16.76
C THR A 104 -13.10 13.50 16.91
N SER A 105 -12.78 14.32 15.91
CA SER A 105 -13.16 15.74 15.86
C SER A 105 -14.65 15.93 15.65
N LEU A 106 -15.39 15.08 14.92
CA LEU A 106 -16.85 15.25 14.76
C LEU A 106 -17.60 15.28 16.09
N ARG A 107 -17.18 14.48 17.08
CA ARG A 107 -17.74 14.50 18.44
C ARG A 107 -17.36 15.76 19.22
N MET A 108 -16.22 16.37 18.93
CA MET A 108 -15.72 17.59 19.59
C MET A 108 -16.16 18.89 18.88
N ILE A 109 -16.29 18.89 17.55
CA ILE A 109 -16.73 20.01 16.70
C ILE A 109 -18.19 20.36 16.99
N ILE A 110 -19.03 19.38 17.35
CA ILE A 110 -20.40 19.62 17.82
C ILE A 110 -20.41 20.41 19.15
N LYS A 111 -19.32 20.36 19.93
CA LYS A 111 -19.22 21.06 21.22
C LYS A 111 -18.41 22.36 21.15
N THR A 112 -17.35 22.44 20.33
CA THR A 112 -16.52 23.65 20.19
C THR A 112 -15.79 23.68 18.83
N PRO A 113 -16.09 24.62 17.92
CA PRO A 113 -15.52 24.66 16.57
C PRO A 113 -14.17 25.39 16.45
N THR A 114 -13.66 26.01 17.52
CA THR A 114 -12.44 26.85 17.47
C THR A 114 -11.12 26.08 17.56
N ASP A 115 -11.12 24.79 17.96
CA ASP A 115 -9.90 24.03 18.28
C ASP A 115 -9.50 22.97 17.24
N ILE A 116 -10.02 23.05 16.00
CA ILE A 116 -9.85 22.01 14.97
C ILE A 116 -8.36 21.71 14.70
N ALA A 117 -7.51 22.73 14.66
CA ALA A 117 -6.07 22.56 14.43
C ALA A 117 -5.38 21.78 15.57
N VAL A 118 -5.73 22.09 16.83
CA VAL A 118 -5.17 21.44 18.02
C VAL A 118 -5.65 19.99 18.14
N VAL A 119 -6.91 19.72 17.79
CA VAL A 119 -7.45 18.36 17.79
C VAL A 119 -6.81 17.52 16.69
N CYS A 120 -6.63 18.06 15.48
CA CYS A 120 -5.87 17.41 14.41
C CYS A 120 -4.44 17.08 14.87
N ALA A 121 -3.72 18.05 15.46
CA ALA A 121 -2.36 17.88 15.98
C ALA A 121 -2.25 16.72 17.00
N LYS A 122 -3.25 16.57 17.90
CA LYS A 122 -3.31 15.46 18.86
C LYS A 122 -3.66 14.11 18.22
N ALA A 123 -4.37 14.09 17.10
CA ALA A 123 -4.77 12.86 16.40
C ALA A 123 -3.66 12.28 15.51
N PHE A 124 -2.73 13.09 15.00
CA PHE A 124 -1.60 12.63 14.19
C PHE A 124 -0.75 11.51 14.81
N PRO A 125 -0.31 11.59 16.09
CA PRO A 125 0.46 10.51 16.70
C PRO A 125 -0.37 9.23 16.91
N MET A 126 -1.69 9.33 17.12
CA MET A 126 -2.56 8.16 17.22
C MET A 126 -2.62 7.37 15.91
N VAL A 127 -2.58 8.04 14.76
CA VAL A 127 -2.49 7.39 13.44
C VAL A 127 -1.08 6.84 13.16
N GLY A 128 -0.06 7.34 13.88
CA GLY A 128 1.33 6.92 13.72
C GLY A 128 1.57 5.42 14.00
N SER A 129 0.95 4.86 15.04
CA SER A 129 1.06 3.42 15.35
C SER A 129 0.48 2.54 14.23
N TYR A 130 -0.67 2.94 13.68
CA TYR A 130 -1.27 2.29 12.51
C TYR A 130 -0.33 2.33 11.29
N CYS A 131 0.30 3.48 11.02
CA CYS A 131 1.25 3.62 9.93
C CYS A 131 2.51 2.75 10.09
N ILE A 132 2.99 2.56 11.32
CA ILE A 132 4.08 1.61 11.62
C ILE A 132 3.64 0.19 11.28
N ASN A 133 2.49 -0.26 11.79
CA ASN A 133 1.96 -1.59 11.50
C ASN A 133 1.74 -1.80 10.00
N LEU A 134 1.27 -0.77 9.29
CA LEU A 134 1.14 -0.80 7.84
C LEU A 134 2.48 -1.04 7.16
N ILE A 135 3.55 -0.33 7.52
CA ILE A 135 4.89 -0.55 6.91
C ILE A 135 5.41 -1.95 7.25
N VAL A 136 5.25 -2.43 8.49
CA VAL A 136 5.69 -3.76 8.90
C VAL A 136 4.97 -4.84 8.09
N VAL A 137 3.64 -4.78 8.03
CA VAL A 137 2.83 -5.70 7.23
C VAL A 137 3.20 -5.61 5.77
N LYS A 138 3.37 -4.40 5.24
CA LYS A 138 3.80 -4.18 3.86
C LYS A 138 5.14 -4.83 3.57
N THR A 139 6.10 -4.72 4.49
CA THR A 139 7.43 -5.33 4.36
C THR A 139 7.33 -6.85 4.28
N PHE A 140 6.64 -7.49 5.21
CA PHE A 140 6.58 -8.95 5.24
C PHE A 140 5.64 -9.54 4.17
N VAL A 141 4.46 -8.96 4.00
CA VAL A 141 3.42 -9.49 3.10
C VAL A 141 3.70 -9.13 1.65
N GLU A 142 4.03 -7.88 1.32
CA GLU A 142 4.26 -7.48 -0.09
C GLU A 142 5.57 -8.09 -0.62
N LEU A 143 6.67 -8.00 0.15
CA LEU A 143 7.93 -8.61 -0.29
C LEU A 143 7.85 -10.14 -0.26
N GLY A 144 7.16 -10.73 0.73
CA GLY A 144 6.92 -12.18 0.77
C GLY A 144 6.10 -12.66 -0.42
N TYR A 145 5.04 -11.92 -0.78
CA TYR A 145 4.22 -12.19 -1.96
C TYR A 145 5.05 -12.13 -3.25
N GLU A 146 5.98 -11.16 -3.35
CA GLU A 146 6.84 -11.00 -4.51
C GLU A 146 7.87 -12.13 -4.64
N ILE A 147 8.54 -12.51 -3.55
CA ILE A 147 9.50 -13.63 -3.56
C ILE A 147 8.82 -14.95 -3.93
N SER A 148 7.63 -15.19 -3.35
CA SER A 148 6.86 -16.42 -3.56
C SER A 148 6.33 -16.55 -4.98
N ARG A 149 6.23 -15.44 -5.73
CA ARG A 149 5.52 -15.38 -7.01
C ARG A 149 4.13 -16.03 -6.91
N PHE A 150 3.36 -15.57 -5.94
CA PHE A 150 2.08 -16.18 -5.60
C PHE A 150 1.11 -16.25 -6.79
N TRP A 151 1.05 -15.20 -7.62
CA TRP A 151 0.09 -15.15 -8.73
C TRP A 151 0.30 -16.25 -9.79
N PRO A 152 1.51 -16.45 -10.37
CA PRO A 152 1.77 -17.61 -11.23
C PRO A 152 1.49 -18.96 -10.57
N ALA A 153 1.78 -19.10 -9.27
CA ALA A 153 1.53 -20.34 -8.53
C ALA A 153 0.03 -20.65 -8.43
N VAL A 154 -0.80 -19.65 -8.12
CA VAL A 154 -2.26 -19.80 -8.08
C VAL A 154 -2.80 -20.14 -9.47
N GLN A 155 -2.37 -19.44 -10.52
CA GLN A 155 -2.78 -19.73 -11.89
C GLN A 155 -2.41 -21.17 -12.30
N TYR A 156 -1.24 -21.65 -11.90
CA TYR A 156 -0.81 -23.02 -12.14
C TYR A 156 -1.68 -24.05 -11.41
N VAL A 157 -1.95 -23.84 -10.12
CA VAL A 157 -2.81 -24.74 -9.33
C VAL A 157 -4.23 -24.77 -9.91
N PHE A 158 -4.79 -23.61 -10.23
CA PHE A 158 -6.12 -23.50 -10.83
C PHE A 158 -6.18 -24.21 -12.18
N ALA A 159 -5.20 -23.96 -13.07
CA ALA A 159 -5.15 -24.63 -14.36
C ALA A 159 -5.00 -26.16 -14.25
N ARG A 160 -4.31 -26.66 -13.22
CA ARG A 160 -4.18 -28.09 -12.96
C ARG A 160 -5.48 -28.74 -12.46
N VAL A 161 -6.31 -27.99 -11.73
CA VAL A 161 -7.59 -28.47 -11.18
C VAL A 161 -8.69 -28.44 -12.25
N PHE A 162 -8.75 -27.37 -13.06
CA PHE A 162 -9.86 -27.14 -13.99
C PHE A 162 -9.61 -27.60 -15.43
N THR A 163 -8.42 -28.10 -15.77
CA THR A 163 -8.08 -28.51 -17.16
C THR A 163 -7.46 -29.90 -17.21
N ASP A 164 -7.79 -30.64 -18.27
CA ASP A 164 -7.35 -32.02 -18.45
C ASP A 164 -5.82 -32.15 -18.54
N LYS A 165 -5.26 -33.13 -17.82
CA LYS A 165 -3.80 -33.29 -17.61
C LYS A 165 -3.04 -33.53 -18.92
N ARG A 166 -3.73 -34.06 -19.95
CA ARG A 166 -3.14 -34.39 -21.26
C ARG A 166 -2.82 -33.16 -22.14
N GLN A 167 -3.45 -32.01 -21.91
CA GLN A 167 -3.20 -30.81 -22.70
C GLN A 167 -1.92 -30.06 -22.28
N TRP A 168 -1.40 -30.34 -21.09
CA TRP A 168 -0.27 -29.61 -20.51
C TRP A 168 1.08 -30.28 -20.81
N THR A 169 1.58 -30.08 -22.03
CA THR A 169 2.97 -30.42 -22.35
C THR A 169 3.92 -29.50 -21.57
N ARG A 170 5.10 -30.00 -21.15
CA ARG A 170 6.13 -29.20 -20.43
C ARG A 170 6.46 -27.86 -21.11
N ARG A 171 6.38 -27.82 -22.44
CA ARG A 171 6.57 -26.60 -23.25
C ARG A 171 5.42 -25.59 -23.10
N ALA A 172 4.17 -26.06 -23.10
CA ALA A 172 2.99 -25.19 -22.90
C ALA A 172 2.99 -24.59 -21.49
N LEU A 173 3.37 -25.39 -20.49
CA LEU A 173 3.49 -24.94 -19.11
C LEU A 173 4.55 -23.85 -18.94
N ARG A 174 5.71 -24.02 -19.60
CA ARG A 174 6.78 -23.01 -19.61
C ARG A 174 6.37 -21.72 -20.30
N ARG A 175 5.60 -21.80 -21.39
CA ARG A 175 5.18 -20.63 -22.16
C ARG A 175 4.03 -19.85 -21.51
N SER A 176 3.22 -20.51 -20.68
CA SER A 176 2.09 -19.88 -19.97
C SER A 176 2.49 -19.44 -18.56
N PHE A 177 2.63 -20.38 -17.63
CA PHE A 177 2.73 -20.07 -16.19
C PHE A 177 4.16 -19.78 -15.72
N PHE A 178 5.15 -20.43 -16.32
CA PHE A 178 6.58 -20.18 -16.01
C PHE A 178 7.24 -19.21 -16.99
N SER A 179 6.45 -18.44 -17.75
CA SER A 179 7.00 -17.36 -18.54
C SER A 179 7.53 -16.28 -17.59
N ASN A 180 8.66 -15.68 -17.93
CA ASN A 180 9.23 -14.60 -17.14
C ASN A 180 8.27 -13.40 -17.19
N PRO A 181 7.81 -12.89 -16.03
CA PRO A 181 6.90 -11.76 -15.99
C PRO A 181 7.62 -10.48 -16.43
N VAL A 182 6.82 -9.54 -16.92
CA VAL A 182 7.29 -8.19 -17.26
C VAL A 182 7.33 -7.35 -16.01
N PHE A 183 8.41 -6.59 -15.81
CA PHE A 183 8.46 -5.66 -14.68
C PHE A 183 7.47 -4.49 -14.89
N LEU A 184 6.40 -4.48 -14.09
CA LEU A 184 5.36 -3.46 -14.11
C LEU A 184 5.79 -2.23 -13.30
N HIS A 185 6.56 -1.35 -13.94
CA HIS A 185 7.10 -0.14 -13.31
C HIS A 185 5.99 0.72 -12.67
N GLY A 186 4.81 0.82 -13.29
CA GLY A 186 3.70 1.61 -12.79
C GLY A 186 3.08 1.10 -11.49
N TRP A 187 3.36 -0.14 -11.08
CA TRP A 187 2.79 -0.75 -9.88
C TRP A 187 3.78 -0.70 -8.71
N TYR A 188 5.03 -1.11 -8.96
CA TYR A 188 6.05 -1.20 -7.93
C TYR A 188 6.57 0.17 -7.46
N TYR A 189 6.79 1.10 -8.40
CA TYR A 189 7.35 2.42 -8.05
C TYR A 189 6.44 3.24 -7.13
N PRO A 190 5.11 3.36 -7.36
CA PRO A 190 4.26 4.13 -6.45
C PRO A 190 4.16 3.48 -5.08
N SER A 191 4.18 2.14 -5.03
CA SER A 191 4.21 1.41 -3.76
C SER A 191 5.46 1.80 -2.95
N MET A 192 6.65 1.79 -3.55
CA MET A 192 7.87 2.25 -2.87
C MET A 192 7.82 3.74 -2.49
N LEU A 193 7.38 4.59 -3.42
CA LEU A 193 7.27 6.04 -3.20
C LEU A 193 6.32 6.38 -2.05
N SER A 194 5.26 5.61 -1.84
CA SER A 194 4.34 5.83 -0.72
C SER A 194 5.00 5.60 0.65
N VAL A 195 5.93 4.63 0.75
CA VAL A 195 6.70 4.40 1.98
C VAL A 195 7.66 5.56 2.21
N ILE A 196 8.29 6.09 1.16
CA ILE A 196 9.13 7.30 1.24
C ILE A 196 8.33 8.49 1.77
N ILE A 197 7.14 8.74 1.22
CA ILE A 197 6.28 9.85 1.68
C ILE A 197 5.92 9.67 3.16
N LEU A 198 5.52 8.45 3.54
CA LEU A 198 5.13 8.16 4.91
C LEU A 198 6.30 8.38 5.87
N ALA A 199 7.50 7.94 5.48
CA ALA A 199 8.73 8.18 6.22
C ALA A 199 9.04 9.67 6.37
N PHE A 200 8.88 10.48 5.32
CA PHE A 200 9.10 11.93 5.40
C PHE A 200 8.06 12.63 6.28
N ILE A 201 6.78 12.31 6.13
CA ILE A 201 5.69 12.91 6.91
C ILE A 201 5.88 12.62 8.40
N TYR A 202 6.20 11.38 8.76
CA TYR A 202 6.28 10.95 10.16
C TYR A 202 7.67 11.05 10.78
N SER A 203 8.70 11.44 10.03
CA SER A 203 10.08 11.58 10.54
C SER A 203 10.16 12.44 11.81
N ILE A 204 9.37 13.51 11.87
CA ILE A 204 9.36 14.47 12.99
C ILE A 204 8.45 14.01 14.14
N VAL A 205 7.29 13.43 13.82
CA VAL A 205 6.28 13.06 14.83
C VAL A 205 6.63 11.74 15.53
N THR A 206 7.05 10.73 14.76
CA THR A 206 7.38 9.38 15.24
C THR A 206 8.66 8.87 14.55
N PRO A 207 9.86 9.22 15.05
CA PRO A 207 11.13 8.86 14.39
C PRO A 207 11.35 7.35 14.27
N ILE A 208 10.71 6.56 15.14
CA ILE A 208 10.70 5.09 15.08
C ILE A 208 10.17 4.58 13.72
N LEU A 209 9.19 5.27 13.13
CA LEU A 209 8.63 4.90 11.83
C LEU A 209 9.67 4.99 10.70
N SER A 210 10.59 5.96 10.78
CA SER A 210 11.70 6.09 9.83
C SER A 210 12.64 4.88 9.87
N ILE A 211 12.89 4.31 11.05
CA ILE A 211 13.74 3.12 11.21
C ILE A 211 13.10 1.91 10.53
N PHE A 212 11.79 1.71 10.72
CA PHE A 212 11.05 0.65 10.03
C PHE A 212 10.99 0.86 8.52
N ALA A 213 10.86 2.10 8.05
CA ALA A 213 10.91 2.42 6.63
C ALA A 213 12.30 2.13 6.02
N LEU A 214 13.38 2.42 6.75
CA LEU A 214 14.74 2.06 6.32
C LEU A 214 14.88 0.54 6.20
N LEU A 215 14.41 -0.20 7.20
CA LEU A 215 14.42 -1.66 7.19
C LEU A 215 13.64 -2.21 5.98
N PHE A 216 12.49 -1.63 5.65
CA PHE A 216 11.76 -1.96 4.43
C PHE A 216 12.63 -1.80 3.18
N PHE A 217 13.33 -0.68 3.02
CA PHE A 217 14.17 -0.44 1.84
C PHE A 217 15.36 -1.40 1.74
N VAL A 218 15.99 -1.74 2.86
CA VAL A 218 17.11 -2.70 2.88
C VAL A 218 16.65 -4.09 2.42
N ILE A 219 15.51 -4.57 2.96
CA ILE A 219 14.97 -5.87 2.55
C ILE A 219 14.48 -5.80 1.10
N ALA A 220 13.79 -4.73 0.72
CA ALA A 220 13.31 -4.54 -0.64
C ALA A 220 14.47 -4.53 -1.65
N GLU A 221 15.60 -3.91 -1.35
CA GLU A 221 16.78 -3.91 -2.23
C GLU A 221 17.25 -5.34 -2.53
N VAL A 222 17.43 -6.17 -1.50
CA VAL A 222 17.87 -7.57 -1.67
C VAL A 222 16.86 -8.36 -2.51
N VAL A 223 15.57 -8.21 -2.21
CA VAL A 223 14.49 -8.92 -2.90
C VAL A 223 14.39 -8.50 -4.37
N TYR A 224 14.28 -7.20 -4.65
CA TYR A 224 14.13 -6.71 -6.01
C TYR A 224 15.40 -6.90 -6.84
N LYS A 225 16.59 -6.89 -6.24
CA LYS A 225 17.83 -7.24 -6.93
C LYS A 225 17.84 -8.70 -7.39
N ASN A 226 17.42 -9.62 -6.52
CA ASN A 226 17.28 -11.03 -6.88
C ASN A 226 16.22 -11.23 -7.97
N GLN A 227 15.06 -10.56 -7.85
CA GLN A 227 14.00 -10.67 -8.85
C GLN A 227 14.41 -10.05 -10.20
N ALA A 228 15.11 -8.93 -10.19
CA ALA A 228 15.62 -8.29 -11.41
C ALA A 228 16.61 -9.19 -12.17
N LEU A 229 17.46 -9.96 -11.47
CA LEU A 229 18.46 -10.81 -12.11
C LEU A 229 17.87 -12.12 -12.65
N TYR A 230 16.97 -12.76 -11.91
CA TYR A 230 16.53 -14.13 -12.21
C TYR A 230 15.13 -14.24 -12.81
N VAL A 231 14.30 -13.21 -12.69
CA VAL A 231 12.85 -13.33 -12.87
C VAL A 231 12.31 -12.41 -13.94
N TYR A 232 12.58 -11.12 -13.82
CA TYR A 232 11.93 -10.15 -14.66
C TYR A 232 12.56 -10.07 -16.05
N THR A 233 11.70 -9.80 -17.03
CA THR A 233 12.11 -9.41 -18.38
C THR A 233 11.61 -8.01 -18.70
N THR A 234 12.46 -7.22 -19.35
CA THR A 234 12.10 -5.86 -19.78
C THR A 234 11.69 -5.89 -21.25
N ILE A 235 10.42 -5.58 -21.53
CA ILE A 235 9.91 -5.52 -22.93
C ILE A 235 10.08 -4.12 -23.53
N ALA A 236 10.02 -3.07 -22.70
CA ALA A 236 10.10 -1.69 -23.14
C ALA A 236 11.20 -0.95 -22.38
N HIS A 237 12.10 -0.31 -23.11
CA HIS A 237 13.14 0.55 -22.53
C HIS A 237 12.66 2.00 -22.56
N SER A 238 12.45 2.62 -21.39
CA SER A 238 12.03 4.03 -21.30
C SER A 238 13.20 5.02 -21.24
N GLY A 239 14.45 4.55 -21.35
CA GLY A 239 15.65 5.40 -21.28
C GLY A 239 15.80 6.20 -19.98
N GLY A 240 15.22 5.75 -18.86
CA GLY A 240 15.31 6.44 -17.58
C GLY A 240 14.29 7.57 -17.36
N GLN A 241 13.37 7.82 -18.29
CA GLN A 241 12.35 8.88 -18.15
C GLN A 241 11.50 8.77 -16.87
N LEU A 242 11.29 7.56 -16.34
CA LEU A 242 10.54 7.32 -15.11
C LEU A 242 11.23 7.91 -13.86
N TRP A 243 12.56 8.06 -13.87
CA TRP A 243 13.31 8.65 -12.76
C TRP A 243 12.87 10.08 -12.47
N ASN A 244 12.68 10.89 -13.51
CA ASN A 244 12.25 12.28 -13.36
C ASN A 244 10.86 12.38 -12.71
N VAL A 245 9.98 11.42 -12.99
CA VAL A 245 8.65 11.37 -12.36
C VAL A 245 8.79 10.98 -10.89
N ALA A 246 9.57 9.93 -10.58
CA ALA A 246 9.81 9.48 -9.22
C ALA A 246 10.44 10.58 -8.35
N TYR A 247 11.45 11.29 -8.85
CA TYR A 247 12.11 12.40 -8.15
C TYR A 247 11.12 13.51 -7.80
N LYS A 248 10.31 13.97 -8.76
CA LYS A 248 9.28 15.00 -8.51
C LYS A 248 8.30 14.54 -7.44
N ARG A 249 7.91 13.26 -7.45
CA ARG A 249 6.99 12.69 -6.45
C ARG A 249 7.61 12.59 -5.06
N ALA A 250 8.88 12.18 -4.95
CA ALA A 250 9.60 12.20 -3.67
C ALA A 250 9.70 13.63 -3.12
N MET A 251 9.98 14.62 -3.98
CA MET A 251 10.01 16.03 -3.60
C MET A 251 8.65 16.53 -3.10
N THR A 252 7.54 16.10 -3.70
CA THR A 252 6.20 16.43 -3.15
C THR A 252 5.98 15.88 -1.74
N GLY A 253 6.49 14.68 -1.44
CA GLY A 253 6.44 14.12 -0.08
C GLY A 253 7.25 14.95 0.92
N LEU A 254 8.42 15.42 0.52
CA LEU A 254 9.25 16.31 1.34
C LEU A 254 8.57 17.67 1.58
N ILE A 255 7.96 18.27 0.56
CA ILE A 255 7.24 19.54 0.73
C ILE A 255 6.06 19.35 1.70
N MET A 256 5.32 18.24 1.59
CA MET A 256 4.24 17.91 2.52
C MET A 256 4.72 17.78 3.96
N SER A 257 5.90 17.18 4.21
CA SER A 257 6.44 17.08 5.57
C SER A 257 6.77 18.45 6.16
N HIS A 258 7.28 19.39 5.36
CA HIS A 258 7.54 20.76 5.82
C HIS A 258 6.24 21.52 6.14
N VAL A 259 5.20 21.36 5.31
CA VAL A 259 3.88 21.97 5.58
C VAL A 259 3.29 21.44 6.88
N LEU A 260 3.37 20.13 7.10
CA LEU A 260 2.90 19.51 8.35
C LEU A 260 3.72 19.95 9.57
N LEU A 261 5.03 20.12 9.42
CA LEU A 261 5.88 20.65 10.47
C LEU A 261 5.44 22.05 10.89
N VAL A 262 5.19 22.95 9.92
CA VAL A 262 4.69 24.30 10.21
C VAL A 262 3.33 24.24 10.92
N GLY A 263 2.43 23.37 10.47
CA GLY A 263 1.12 23.17 11.11
C GLY A 263 1.16 22.49 12.48
N TYR A 264 2.26 21.83 12.85
CA TYR A 264 2.44 21.22 14.18
C TYR A 264 2.97 22.22 15.21
N PHE A 265 3.82 23.17 14.78
CA PHE A 265 4.41 24.17 15.66
C PHE A 265 3.54 25.41 15.89
N TRP A 266 2.56 25.67 15.03
CA TRP A 266 1.65 26.82 15.09
C TRP A 266 0.29 26.42 15.67
#